data_AF-A0A9P7FKI5-F1
#
_entry.id   AF-A0A9P7FKI5-F1
#
_cell.length_a   1.000
_cell.length_b   1.000
_cell.length_c   1.000
_cell.angle_alpha   90.00
_cell.angle_beta   90.00
_cell.angle_gamma   90.00
#
_symmetry.space_group_name_H-M   'P 1'
#
loop_
_entity.id
_entity.type
_entity.pdbx_description
1 polymer ?
#
loop_
_entity_poly.entity_id
_entity_poly.type
_entity_poly.pdbx_seq_one_letter_code
_entity_poly.pdbx_strand_id
1 'polypeptide(L)' 'WALIELSRNPEVQSKLREELSQFTTEDPTYEQLTNGLPYLDAVVTETLRLHPPVPETTREVRILLLLTQL' A
#
# COMPACT_ATOMS: atom_id res chain seq x y z
N TRP A 1 2.16 -8.17 -7.07
CA TRP A 1 2.69 -6.96 -7.74
C TRP A 1 3.93 -6.41 -7.02
N ALA A 2 3.87 -6.07 -5.73
CA ALA A 2 5.01 -5.51 -4.99
C ALA A 2 6.34 -6.29 -5.15
N LEU A 3 6.33 -7.61 -4.91
CA LEU A 3 7.53 -8.44 -5.04
C LEU A 3 8.10 -8.51 -6.47
N ILE A 4 7.24 -8.39 -7.49
CA ILE A 4 7.64 -8.39 -8.90
C ILE A 4 8.29 -7.05 -9.27
N GLU A 5 7.72 -5.95 -8.79
CA GLU A 5 8.30 -4.61 -9.02
C GLU A 5 9.61 -4.43 -8.26
N LEU A 6 9.73 -5.00 -7.05
CA LEU A 6 10.99 -5.04 -6.31
C LEU A 6 12.06 -5.89 -7.00
N SER A 7 11.70 -7.04 -7.59
CA SER A 7 12.68 -7.87 -8.30
C SER A 7 13.14 -7.24 -9.62
N ARG A 8 12.32 -6.38 -10.23
CA ARG A 8 12.67 -5.60 -11.43
C ARG A 8 13.51 -4.37 -11.12
N ASN A 9 13.40 -3.82 -9.90
CA ASN A 9 14.09 -2.60 -9.47
C ASN A 9 15.03 -2.91 -8.29
N PRO A 10 16.20 -3.51 -8.54
CA PRO A 10 17.11 -3.94 -7.48
C PRO A 10 17.65 -2.77 -6.63
N GLU A 11 17.72 -1.55 -7.17
CA GLU A 11 18.10 -0.35 -6.39
C GLU A 11 17.06 -0.02 -5.30
N VAL A 12 15.77 -0.06 -5.64
CA VAL A 12 14.66 0.13 -4.70
C VAL A 12 14.68 -0.97 -3.64
N GLN A 13 14.94 -2.22 -4.05
CA GLN A 13 15.06 -3.34 -3.13
C GLN A 13 16.24 -3.16 -2.14
N SER A 14 17.40 -2.69 -2.62
CA SER A 14 18.56 -2.42 -1.75
C SER A 14 18.26 -1.30 -0.76
N LYS A 15 17.64 -0.21 -1.20
CA LYS A 15 17.26 0.91 -0.32
C LYS A 15 16.23 0.49 0.74
N LEU A 16 15.27 -0.35 0.37
CA LEU A 16 14.31 -0.93 1.31
C LEU A 16 14.99 -1.85 2.34
N ARG A 17 15.98 -2.64 1.90
CA ARG A 17 16.78 -3.49 2.79
C ARG A 17 17.64 -2.67 3.74
N GLU A 18 18.19 -1.54 3.31
CA GLU A 18 18.92 -0.62 4.19
C GLU A 18 18.01 -0.04 5.28
N GLU A 19 16.79 0.39 4.93
CA GLU A 19 15.80 0.84 5.92
C GLU A 19 15.47 -0.27 6.93
N LEU A 20 15.20 -1.48 6.44
CA LEU A 20 14.90 -2.64 7.30
C LEU A 20 16.10 -3.09 8.15
N SER A 21 17.33 -2.87 7.68
CA SER A 21 18.55 -3.23 8.41
C SER A 21 18.69 -2.47 9.73
N GLN A 22 18.03 -1.31 9.86
CA GLN A 22 18.02 -0.53 11.10
C GLN A 22 17.23 -1.21 12.22
N PHE A 23 16.37 -2.18 11.90
CA PHE A 23 15.47 -2.86 12.84
C PHE A 23 15.92 -4.30 13.14
N THR A 24 17.16 -4.69 12.81
CA THR A 24 17.58 -6.11 12.79
C THR A 24 17.95 -6.71 14.15
N THR A 25 18.06 -5.90 15.21
CA THR A 25 18.58 -6.36 16.51
C THR A 25 17.53 -7.02 17.39
N GLU A 26 16.25 -6.66 17.25
CA GLU A 26 15.13 -7.21 18.04
C GLU A 26 13.85 -7.20 17.19
N ASP A 27 12.89 -8.08 17.49
CA ASP A 27 11.57 -8.04 16.84
C ASP A 27 10.96 -6.63 17.02
N PRO A 28 10.69 -5.91 15.93
CA PRO A 28 10.24 -4.52 16.03
C PRO A 28 8.85 -4.46 16.69
N THR A 29 8.68 -3.50 17.58
CA THR A 29 7.39 -3.22 18.22
C THR A 29 6.39 -2.73 17.16
N TYR A 30 5.09 -2.92 17.38
CA TYR A 30 4.02 -2.47 16.47
C TYR A 30 4.15 -0.98 16.07
N GLU A 31 4.54 -0.10 16.99
CA GLU A 31 4.77 1.31 16.68
C GLU A 31 5.97 1.54 15.77
N GLN A 32 7.04 0.75 15.93
CA GLN A 32 8.23 0.83 15.09
C GLN A 32 7.95 0.31 13.68
N LEU A 33 7.09 -0.71 13.54
CA LEU A 33 6.62 -1.18 12.24
C LEU A 33 5.74 -0.14 11.52
N THR A 34 4.88 0.55 12.28
CA THR A 34 3.91 1.51 11.71
C THR A 34 4.54 2.86 11.37
N ASN A 35 5.49 3.34 12.19
CA ASN A 35 6.08 4.68 12.03
C ASN A 35 7.55 4.67 11.59
N GLY A 36 8.23 3.53 11.69
CA GLY A 36 9.67 3.42 11.45
C GLY A 36 10.05 3.03 10.01
N LEU A 37 9.06 2.70 9.15
CA LEU A 37 9.29 2.19 7.80
C LEU A 37 8.61 3.05 6.72
N PRO A 38 8.91 4.37 6.65
CA PRO A 38 8.26 5.27 5.70
C PRO A 38 8.55 4.90 4.24
N TYR A 39 9.71 4.31 3.93
CA TYR A 39 10.02 3.89 2.56
C TYR A 39 9.27 2.62 2.18
N LEU A 40 9.07 1.68 3.11
CA LEU A 40 8.18 0.53 2.89
C LEU A 40 6.75 0.98 2.55
N ASP A 41 6.20 1.94 3.30
CA ASP A 41 4.87 2.49 3.03
C ASP A 41 4.79 3.17 1.66
N ALA A 42 5.83 3.91 1.27
CA ALA A 42 5.92 4.51 -0.06
C ALA A 42 5.91 3.44 -1.17
N VAL A 43 6.67 2.35 -1.01
CA VAL A 43 6.71 1.23 -1.97
C VAL A 43 5.34 0.54 -2.08
N VAL A 44 4.67 0.30 -0.95
CA VAL A 44 3.33 -0.30 -0.93
C VAL A 44 2.32 0.62 -1.64
N THR A 45 2.34 1.91 -1.31
CA THR A 45 1.44 2.90 -1.91
C THR A 45 1.65 3.01 -3.41
N GLU A 46 2.90 3.05 -3.87
CA GLU A 46 3.22 3.15 -5.29
C GLU A 46 2.85 1.85 -6.05
N THR A 47 3.04 0.69 -5.41
CA THR A 47 2.57 -0.58 -5.97
C THR A 47 1.05 -0.57 -6.15
N LEU A 48 0.30 -0.09 -5.17
CA LEU A 48 -1.17 -0.01 -5.25
C LEU A 48 -1.64 1.01 -6.29
N ARG A 49 -0.87 2.08 -6.51
CA ARG A 49 -1.13 3.08 -7.56
C ARG A 49 -0.99 2.47 -8.96
N LEU A 50 0.04 1.66 -9.18
CA LEU A 50 0.31 1.00 -10.47
C LEU A 50 -0.58 -0.23 -10.70
N HIS A 51 -0.83 -0.98 -9.62
CA HIS A 51 -1.53 -2.25 -9.66
C HIS A 51 -2.60 -2.32 -8.56
N PRO A 52 -3.69 -1.54 -8.69
CA PRO A 52 -4.78 -1.58 -7.73
C PRO A 52 -5.44 -2.97 -7.78
N PRO A 53 -5.57 -3.67 -6.64
CA PRO A 53 -6.26 -4.96 -6.59
C PRO A 53 -7.77 -4.82 -6.84
N VAL A 54 -8.33 -3.65 -6.52
CA VAL A 54 -9.72 -3.28 -6.82
C VAL A 54 -9.68 -2.12 -7.81
N PRO A 55 -9.94 -2.36 -9.12
CA PRO A 55 -9.78 -1.34 -10.15
C PRO A 55 -10.86 -0.26 -10.08
N GLU A 56 -12.09 -0.62 -9.69
CA GLU A 56 -13.21 0.30 -9.63
C GLU A 56 -14.12 -0.05 -8.44
N THR A 57 -14.73 0.97 -7.83
CA THR A 57 -15.78 0.79 -6.82
C THR A 57 -17.07 1.45 -7.32
N THR A 58 -18.14 0.68 -7.45
CA THR A 58 -19.44 1.20 -7.88
C THR A 58 -20.09 1.96 -6.73
N ARG A 59 -20.45 3.22 -6.97
CA ARG A 59 -21.17 4.08 -6.01
C ARG A 59 -22.53 4.42 -6.59
N GLU A 60 -23.61 4.09 -5.89
CA GLU A 60 -24.97 4.44 -6.31
C GLU A 60 -25.47 5.68 -5.54
N VAL A 61 -26.01 6.66 -6.28
CA VAL A 61 -26.66 7.85 -5.71
C VAL A 61 -28.16 7.60 -5.62
N ARG A 62 -28.67 7.40 -4.40
CA ARG A 62 -30.07 7.10 -4.13
C ARG A 62 -30.89 8.39 -3.97
N ILE A 63 -31.16 9.10 -5.07
CA ILE A 63 -31.98 10.33 -5.07
C ILE A 63 -33.41 10.14 -5.61
N LEU A 64 -33.75 9.00 -6.24
CA LEU A 64 -35.07 8.80 -6.88
C LEU A 64 -35.80 7.52 -6.41
N LEU A 65 -35.91 7.28 -5.10
CA LEU A 65 -36.89 6.30 -4.59
C LEU A 65 -38.21 6.92 -4.13
N LEU A 66 -38.34 8.25 -4.11
CA LEU A 66 -39.59 8.92 -3.71
C LEU A 66 -40.54 9.23 -4.88
N LEU A 67 -40.11 9.21 -6.14
CA LEU A 67 -40.96 9.55 -7.28
C LEU A 67 -41.52 8.36 -8.07
N THR A 68 -41.15 7.13 -7.71
CA THR A 68 -41.66 5.89 -8.34
C THR A 68 -42.76 5.21 -7.50
N GLN A 69 -43.20 5.84 -6.41
CA GLN A 69 -44.29 5.37 -5.53
C GLN A 69 -45.54 6.27 -5.54
N LEU A 70 -45.68 7.19 -6.51
CA LEU A 70 -46.91 7.95 -6.76
C LEU A 70 -47.45 7.68 -8.16
#